data_AF-A0A976DNJ9-F1
#
_entry.id   AF-A0A976DNJ9-F1
#
_cell.length_a   1.000
_cell.length_b   1.000
_cell.length_c   1.000
_cell.angle_alpha   90.00
_cell.angle_beta   90.00
_cell.angle_gamma   90.00
#
_symmetry.space_group_name_H-M   'P 1'
#
loop_
_entity.id
_entity.type
_entity.pdbx_description
1 polymer ?
#
loop_
_entity_poly.entity_id
_entity_poly.type
_entity_poly.pdbx_seq_one_letter_code
_entity_poly.pdbx_strand_id
1 'polypeptide(L)'
;MNKKIYHCPLTDKELILNQQEQIALQAQQINMLEEKVLLLLSQLQGQSIKKDSHNSSLPPSSDIVSKPKSLRVASDRKSGGQPGHKGSTLEMSSTPDKIIDRIGL
;
A
#
# COMPACT_ATOMS: atom_id res chain seq x y z
N MET A 1 42.25 -23.18 -53.14
CA MET A 1 40.80 -23.04 -53.42
C MET A 1 40.13 -22.52 -52.16
N ASN A 2 39.66 -21.28 -52.15
CA ASN A 2 38.83 -20.73 -51.09
C ASN A 2 37.77 -19.83 -51.73
N LYS A 3 36.56 -20.38 -51.95
CA LYS A 3 35.42 -19.59 -52.41
C LYS A 3 35.05 -18.66 -51.26
N LYS A 4 35.36 -17.37 -51.38
CA LYS A 4 34.83 -16.33 -50.48
C LYS A 4 33.31 -16.42 -50.56
N ILE A 5 32.68 -16.81 -49.46
CA ILE A 5 31.23 -16.77 -49.31
C ILE A 5 30.89 -15.29 -49.17
N TYR A 6 30.37 -14.69 -50.24
CA TYR A 6 29.85 -13.33 -50.18
C TYR A 6 28.55 -13.38 -49.38
N HIS A 7 28.62 -12.94 -48.12
CA HIS A 7 27.41 -12.66 -47.37
C HIS A 7 26.84 -11.37 -47.98
N CYS A 8 25.72 -11.48 -48.70
CA CYS A 8 25.01 -10.32 -49.24
C CYS A 8 24.49 -9.51 -48.05
N PRO A 9 25.00 -8.30 -47.79
CA PRO A 9 24.31 -7.39 -46.89
C PRO A 9 23.01 -7.01 -47.58
N LEU A 10 21.89 -7.09 -46.86
CA LEU A 10 20.58 -6.60 -47.31
C LEU A 10 20.76 -5.30 -48.09
N THR A 11 20.12 -5.19 -49.25
CA THR A 11 20.21 -3.98 -50.06
C THR A 11 19.71 -2.78 -49.25
N ASP A 12 20.26 -1.59 -49.47
CA ASP A 12 19.88 -0.39 -48.69
C ASP A 12 18.35 -0.18 -48.63
N LYS A 13 17.63 -0.58 -49.69
CA LYS A 13 16.17 -0.56 -49.77
C LYS A 13 15.49 -1.53 -48.80
N GLU A 14 15.99 -2.75 -48.69
CA GLU A 14 15.46 -3.75 -47.74
C GLU A 14 15.74 -3.33 -46.30
N LEU A 15 16.90 -2.72 -46.04
CA LEU A 15 17.21 -2.16 -44.73
C LEU A 15 16.24 -1.05 -44.34
N ILE A 16 15.99 -0.09 -45.25
CA ILE A 16 15.05 1.00 -45.03
C ILE A 16 13.64 0.45 -44.75
N LEU A 17 13.19 -0.55 -45.51
CA LEU A 17 11.88 -1.15 -45.34
C LEU A 17 11.75 -1.84 -43.97
N ASN A 18 12.75 -2.60 -43.56
CA ASN A 18 12.76 -3.24 -42.24
C ASN A 18 12.76 -2.21 -41.12
N GLN A 19 13.50 -1.11 -41.28
CA GLN A 19 13.53 -0.03 -40.29
C GLN A 19 12.18 0.68 -40.18
N GLN A 20 11.47 0.86 -41.29
CA GLN A 20 10.11 1.41 -41.30
C GLN A 20 9.11 0.48 -40.59
N GLU A 21 9.20 -0.84 -40.80
CA GLU A 21 8.39 -1.81 -40.07
C GLU A 21 8.67 -1.79 -38.57
N GLN A 22 9.94 -1.72 -38.18
CA GLN A 22 10.32 -1.64 -36.77
C GLN A 22 9.82 -0.35 -36.11
N ILE A 23 9.89 0.79 -36.80
CA ILE A 23 9.33 2.06 -36.32
C ILE A 23 7.81 1.95 -36.14
N ALA A 24 7.11 1.33 -37.08
CA ALA A 24 5.66 1.14 -36.98
C ALA A 24 5.28 0.27 -35.78
N LEU A 25 6.02 -0.83 -35.55
CA LEU A 25 5.80 -1.72 -34.41
C LEU A 25 6.07 -1.00 -33.08
N GLN A 26 7.16 -0.23 -33.00
CA GLN A 26 7.51 0.56 -31.83
C GLN A 26 6.43 1.61 -31.54
N ALA A 27 5.91 2.30 -32.57
CA ALA A 27 4.83 3.27 -32.40
C ALA A 27 3.55 2.62 -31.83
N GLN A 28 3.21 1.41 -32.27
CA GLN A 28 2.08 0.66 -31.70
C GLN A 28 2.31 0.30 -30.23
N GLN A 29 3.52 -0.15 -29.88
CA GLN A 29 3.88 -0.46 -28.50
C GLN A 29 3.83 0.77 -27.60
N ILE A 30 4.32 1.92 -28.08
CA ILE A 30 4.27 3.20 -27.35
C ILE A 30 2.81 3.56 -27.06
N ASN A 31 1.93 3.54 -28.07
CA ASN A 31 0.52 3.85 -27.86
C ASN A 31 -0.15 2.93 -26.82
N MET A 32 0.10 1.63 -26.88
CA MET A 32 -0.43 0.69 -25.88
C MET A 32 0.09 0.95 -24.47
N LEU A 33 1.36 1.34 -24.34
CA LEU A 33 1.95 1.67 -23.04
C LEU A 33 1.38 2.98 -22.50
N GLU A 34 1.21 3.99 -23.34
CA GLU A 34 0.58 5.26 -22.97
C GLU A 34 -0.85 5.05 -22.47
N GLU A 35 -1.66 4.25 -23.18
CA GLU A 35 -3.02 3.90 -22.73
C GLU A 35 -3.03 3.19 -21.37
N LYS A 36 -2.11 2.24 -21.15
CA LYS A 36 -1.96 1.55 -19.86
C LYS A 36 -1.58 2.51 -18.74
N VAL A 37 -0.65 3.44 -19.00
CA VAL A 37 -0.24 4.46 -18.03
C VAL A 37 -1.42 5.35 -17.67
N LEU A 38 -2.19 5.82 -18.66
CA LEU A 38 -3.40 6.63 -18.42
C LEU A 38 -4.44 5.89 -17.57
N LEU A 39 -4.69 4.62 -17.87
CA LEU A 39 -5.61 3.79 -17.10
C LEU A 39 -5.16 3.63 -15.65
N LEU A 40 -3.88 3.30 -15.43
CA LEU A 40 -3.32 3.12 -14.09
C LEU A 40 -3.34 4.43 -13.29
N LEU A 41 -3.04 5.57 -13.91
CA LEU A 41 -3.14 6.87 -13.27
C LEU A 41 -4.57 7.19 -12.84
N SER A 42 -5.56 6.90 -13.69
CA SER A 42 -6.98 7.07 -13.36
C SER A 42 -7.38 6.20 -12.17
N GLN A 43 -6.96 4.93 -12.14
CA GLN A 43 -7.21 4.02 -11.03
C GLN A 43 -6.59 4.51 -9.72
N LEU A 44 -5.35 4.99 -9.75
CA LEU A 44 -4.66 5.53 -8.58
C LEU A 44 -5.34 6.81 -8.05
N GLN A 45 -5.80 7.69 -8.94
CA GLN A 45 -6.55 8.89 -8.57
C GLN A 45 -7.89 8.54 -7.89
N GLY A 46 -8.56 7.47 -8.33
CA GLY A 46 -9.82 7.02 -7.74
C GLY A 46 -9.66 6.27 -6.41
N GLN A 47 -8.52 5.60 -6.18
CA GLN A 47 -8.28 4.77 -5.00
C GLN A 47 -7.59 5.50 -3.84
N SER A 48 -6.88 6.59 -4.10
CA SER A 48 -6.21 7.33 -3.04
C SER A 48 -7.20 8.17 -2.25
N ILE A 49 -7.63 7.69 -1.08
CA ILE A 49 -8.13 8.59 -0.04
C ILE A 49 -6.95 9.53 0.27
N LYS A 50 -7.10 10.82 -0.04
CA LYS A 50 -6.04 11.82 0.13
C LYS A 50 -5.54 11.76 1.58
N LYS A 51 -4.26 11.40 1.74
CA LYS A 51 -3.67 11.27 3.06
C LYS A 51 -3.38 12.64 3.66
N ASP A 52 -3.73 12.82 4.91
CA ASP A 52 -3.42 14.00 5.73
C ASP A 52 -2.91 13.56 7.12
N SER A 53 -2.66 14.51 8.01
CA SER A 53 -2.20 14.19 9.37
C SER A 53 -3.21 13.35 10.16
N HIS A 54 -4.50 13.39 9.82
CA HIS A 54 -5.56 12.68 10.55
C HIS A 54 -5.66 11.19 10.16
N ASN A 55 -5.23 10.82 8.95
CA ASN A 55 -5.38 9.45 8.44
C ASN A 55 -4.05 8.76 8.07
N SER A 56 -2.90 9.45 8.13
CA SER A 56 -1.58 8.91 7.80
C SER A 56 -1.06 7.81 8.75
N SER A 57 -1.54 7.76 9.99
CA SER A 57 -1.23 6.70 10.96
C SER A 57 -2.06 5.42 10.76
N LEU A 58 -3.04 5.44 9.85
CA LEU A 58 -3.89 4.30 9.57
C LEU A 58 -3.23 3.36 8.54
N PRO A 59 -3.25 2.04 8.76
CA PRO A 59 -2.73 1.09 7.79
C PRO A 59 -3.59 1.10 6.51
N PRO A 60 -3.03 0.67 5.35
CA PRO A 60 -3.73 0.74 4.06
C PRO A 60 -5.00 -0.11 3.99
N SER A 61 -5.19 -1.05 4.91
CA SER A 61 -6.38 -1.91 5.04
C SER A 61 -7.45 -1.37 5.99
N SER A 62 -7.23 -0.23 6.66
CA SER A 62 -8.21 0.35 7.59
C SER A 62 -9.20 1.24 6.85
N ASP A 63 -10.49 0.94 7.00
CA ASP A 63 -11.55 1.83 6.52
C ASP A 63 -11.57 3.14 7.33
N ILE A 64 -11.52 4.27 6.63
CA ILE A 64 -11.74 5.60 7.21
C ILE A 64 -13.25 5.77 7.35
N VAL A 65 -13.82 5.16 8.39
CA VAL A 65 -15.23 5.35 8.74
C VAL A 65 -15.32 6.41 9.84
N SER A 66 -16.25 7.36 9.67
CA SER A 66 -16.59 8.28 10.75
C SER A 66 -17.01 7.50 11.98
N LYS A 67 -16.42 7.80 13.14
CA LYS A 67 -16.77 7.14 14.41
C LYS A 67 -18.28 7.33 14.65
N PRO A 68 -19.05 6.25 14.85
CA PRO A 68 -20.48 6.38 15.07
C PRO A 68 -20.72 7.20 16.35
N LYS A 69 -21.67 8.12 16.28
CA LYS A 69 -22.08 8.90 17.45
C LYS A 69 -22.74 7.96 18.45
N SER A 70 -22.36 8.06 19.72
CA SER A 70 -22.98 7.29 20.79
C SER A 70 -24.47 7.62 20.88
N LEU A 71 -25.33 6.60 20.81
CA LEU A 71 -26.78 6.72 21.03
C LEU A 71 -27.15 6.73 22.52
N ARG A 72 -26.18 6.52 23.42
CA ARG A 72 -26.41 6.54 24.87
C ARG A 72 -26.75 7.94 25.35
N VAL A 73 -27.74 8.03 26.24
CA VAL A 73 -28.03 9.24 27.01
C VAL A 73 -26.87 9.48 28.00
N ALA A 74 -26.44 10.73 28.14
CA ALA A 74 -25.43 11.10 29.12
C ALA A 74 -25.93 10.79 30.53
N SER A 75 -25.10 10.15 31.35
CA SER A 75 -25.39 9.95 32.77
C SER A 75 -24.87 11.14 33.57
N ASP A 76 -25.62 11.54 34.60
CA ASP A 76 -25.15 12.55 35.57
C ASP A 76 -24.07 12.01 36.52
N ARG A 77 -23.79 10.70 36.46
CA ARG A 77 -22.75 10.06 37.27
C ARG A 77 -21.37 10.39 36.71
N LYS A 78 -20.45 10.81 37.59
CA LYS A 78 -19.04 11.05 37.22
C LYS A 78 -18.40 9.76 36.71
N SER A 79 -17.44 9.87 35.79
CA SER A 79 -16.63 8.74 35.35
C SER A 79 -15.81 8.17 36.52
N GLY A 80 -15.66 6.85 36.56
CA GLY A 80 -14.94 6.14 37.63
C GLY A 80 -15.80 5.70 38.81
N GLY A 81 -15.13 5.41 39.92
CA GLY A 81 -15.75 4.97 41.17
C GLY A 81 -16.72 6.02 41.72
N GLN A 82 -17.90 5.58 42.13
CA GLN A 82 -18.95 6.48 42.58
C GLN A 82 -18.74 6.82 44.06
N PRO A 83 -18.97 8.08 44.49
CA PRO A 83 -18.81 8.47 45.88
C PRO A 83 -19.58 7.54 46.83
N GLY A 84 -18.93 7.05 47.89
CA GLY A 84 -19.51 6.13 48.86
C GLY A 84 -19.39 4.64 48.52
N HIS A 85 -18.92 4.28 47.32
CA HIS A 85 -18.60 2.89 47.02
C HIS A 85 -17.27 2.50 47.66
N LYS A 86 -17.27 1.42 48.47
CA LYS A 86 -16.04 0.83 48.98
C LYS A 86 -15.21 0.32 47.81
N GLY A 87 -14.00 0.85 47.66
CA GLY A 87 -13.02 0.30 46.72
C GLY A 87 -12.66 -1.11 47.14
N SER A 88 -12.53 -2.00 46.16
CA SER A 88 -11.93 -3.32 46.35
C SER A 88 -10.72 -3.38 45.43
N THR A 89 -9.53 -3.32 46.00
CA THR A 89 -8.28 -3.50 45.28
C THR A 89 -7.73 -4.88 45.64
N LEU A 90 -7.12 -5.57 44.67
CA LEU A 90 -6.39 -6.80 44.94
C LEU A 90 -5.15 -6.45 45.78
N GLU A 91 -5.03 -7.03 46.97
CA GLU A 91 -3.84 -6.88 47.80
C GLU A 91 -2.66 -7.65 47.20
N MET A 92 -1.46 -7.10 47.33
CA MET A 92 -0.25 -7.83 46.93
C MET A 92 -0.05 -9.02 47.89
N SER A 93 0.06 -10.22 47.33
CA SER A 93 0.46 -11.39 48.09
C SER A 93 1.96 -11.32 48.39
N SER A 94 2.33 -11.63 49.63
CA SER A 94 3.74 -11.84 50.01
C SER A 94 4.36 -13.08 49.38
N THR A 95 3.52 -13.97 48.84
CA THR A 95 3.92 -15.22 48.21
C THR A 95 3.53 -15.20 46.73
N PRO A 96 4.50 -15.01 45.81
CA PRO A 96 4.22 -15.08 44.38
C PRO A 96 4.03 -16.54 43.95
N ASP A 97 3.04 -16.80 43.09
CA ASP A 97 2.83 -18.16 42.55
C ASP A 97 3.95 -18.59 41.60
N LYS A 98 4.56 -17.63 40.89
CA LYS A 98 5.66 -17.86 39.94
C LYS A 98 6.61 -16.68 39.94
N ILE A 99 7.91 -16.98 39.99
CA ILE A 99 8.99 -16.01 39.84
C ILE A 99 9.64 -16.29 38.47
N ILE A 100 9.72 -15.27 37.62
CA ILE A 100 10.34 -15.38 36.29
C ILE A 100 11.59 -14.51 36.29
N ASP A 101 12.76 -15.14 36.19
CA ASP A 101 14.02 -14.43 36.06
C ASP A 101 14.13 -13.80 34.67
N ARG A 102 14.35 -12.48 34.67
CA ARG A 102 14.59 -11.75 33.42
C ARG A 102 16.06 -11.93 33.06
N ILE A 103 16.35 -12.88 32.18
CA ILE A 103 17.69 -13.07 31.63
C ILE A 103 18.08 -11.79 30.88
N GLY A 104 19.20 -11.17 31.28
CA GLY A 104 19.71 -9.91 30.76
C GLY A 104 20.15 -10.02 29.30
N LEU A 105 19.92 -8.92 28.56
CA LEU A 105 20.50 -8.67 27.23
C LEU A 105 21.98 -8.34 27.36
#